data_AF-A0A554XIH4-F1
#
_entry.id   AF-A0A554XIH4-F1
#
_cell.length_a   1.000
_cell.length_b   1.000
_cell.length_c   1.000
_cell.angle_alpha   90.00
_cell.angle_beta   90.00
_cell.angle_gamma   90.00
#
_symmetry.space_group_name_H-M   'P 1'
#
loop_
_entity.id
_entity.type
_entity.pdbx_description
1 polymer ?
#
loop_
_entity_poly.entity_id
_entity_poly.type
_entity_poly.pdbx_seq_one_letter_code
_entity_poly.pdbx_strand_id
1 'polypeptide(L)'
;MTLSFARNVLGGPLRACSYDPLTGYFRDGCCHTAAHDVGSHVICAKVTAAFLAFSLQRGNDLVTPRPEWRFPGLKPGDRWCLCALRWKEALEAGVAPPVILESCHERALAYVSLDDLKAHAWMPAGT
;
A
#
# COMPACT_ATOMS: atom_id res chain seq x y z
N MET A 1 -20.18 -10.54 6.01
CA MET A 1 -19.37 -9.95 4.93
C MET A 1 -19.92 -8.55 4.70
N THR A 2 -19.38 -7.53 5.36
CA THR A 2 -19.78 -6.14 5.14
C THR A 2 -19.39 -5.77 3.72
N LEU A 3 -20.36 -5.45 2.87
CA LEU A 3 -20.12 -4.86 1.57
C LEU A 3 -19.42 -3.51 1.78
N SER A 4 -18.10 -3.49 1.62
CA SER A 4 -17.38 -2.24 1.44
C SER A 4 -17.80 -1.66 0.09
N PHE A 5 -18.35 -0.45 0.09
CA PHE A 5 -18.63 0.32 -1.12
C PHE A 5 -17.37 0.97 -1.72
N ALA A 6 -16.20 0.78 -1.09
CA ALA A 6 -14.96 1.35 -1.58
C ALA A 6 -14.57 0.73 -2.92
N ARG A 7 -14.08 1.57 -3.83
CA ARG A 7 -13.65 1.16 -5.16
C ARG A 7 -12.13 1.17 -5.26
N ASN A 8 -11.62 0.26 -6.08
CA ASN A 8 -10.21 0.24 -6.45
C ASN A 8 -9.92 1.20 -7.62
N VAL A 9 -8.64 1.42 -7.91
CA VAL A 9 -8.19 2.30 -9.02
C VAL A 9 -8.63 1.85 -10.42
N LEU A 10 -9.12 0.61 -10.57
CA LEU A 10 -9.70 0.08 -11.81
C LEU A 10 -11.22 0.27 -11.87
N GLY A 11 -11.82 0.89 -10.85
CA GLY A 11 -13.26 1.09 -10.73
C GLY A 11 -14.03 -0.13 -10.23
N GLY A 12 -13.38 -1.25 -9.92
CA GLY A 12 -14.04 -2.42 -9.30
C GLY A 12 -14.15 -2.29 -7.78
N PRO A 13 -14.78 -3.26 -7.08
CA PRO A 13 -14.77 -3.32 -5.63
C PRO A 13 -13.34 -3.41 -5.07
N LEU A 14 -13.07 -2.70 -3.98
CA LEU A 14 -11.77 -2.77 -3.31
C LEU A 14 -11.56 -4.15 -2.67
N ARG A 15 -10.50 -4.84 -3.09
CA ARG A 15 -10.09 -6.13 -2.52
C ARG A 15 -9.21 -5.92 -1.30
N ALA A 16 -9.17 -6.93 -0.43
CA ALA A 16 -8.23 -6.97 0.68
C ALA A 16 -6.79 -6.90 0.17
N CYS A 17 -5.94 -6.17 0.91
CA CYS A 17 -4.52 -6.07 0.63
C CYS A 17 -3.76 -7.21 1.33
N SER A 18 -3.95 -7.35 2.65
CA SER A 18 -3.29 -8.39 3.47
C SER A 18 -4.03 -8.63 4.79
N TYR A 19 -4.07 -9.87 5.24
CA TYR A 19 -4.51 -10.22 6.61
C TYR A 19 -3.36 -10.74 7.49
N ASP A 20 -2.22 -11.07 6.89
CA ASP A 20 -1.00 -11.48 7.59
C ASP A 20 0.24 -11.03 6.78
N PRO A 21 0.92 -9.94 7.20
CA PRO A 21 0.59 -9.10 8.34
C PRO A 21 -0.71 -8.31 8.10
N LEU A 22 -1.48 -8.06 9.17
CA LEU A 22 -2.72 -7.28 9.11
C LEU A 22 -2.43 -5.81 8.82
N THR A 23 -2.91 -5.35 7.66
CA THR A 23 -2.65 -3.99 7.14
C THR A 23 -3.90 -3.11 7.21
N GLY A 24 -3.80 -1.90 6.64
CA GLY A 24 -4.87 -0.92 6.53
C GLY A 24 -4.82 0.08 7.68
N TYR A 25 -5.27 1.31 7.40
CA TYR A 25 -5.36 2.36 8.41
C TYR A 25 -6.22 1.92 9.60
N PHE A 26 -7.37 1.27 9.32
CA PHE A 26 -8.27 0.72 10.33
C PHE A 26 -7.86 -0.67 10.84
N ARG A 27 -6.76 -1.24 10.35
CA ARG A 27 -6.35 -2.63 10.62
C ARG A 27 -7.45 -3.65 10.28
N ASP A 28 -8.10 -3.48 9.13
CA ASP A 28 -9.14 -4.37 8.60
C ASP A 28 -8.67 -5.21 7.40
N GLY A 29 -7.39 -5.09 7.04
CA GLY A 29 -6.76 -5.77 5.91
C GLY A 29 -6.99 -5.11 4.55
N CYS A 30 -7.78 -4.05 4.47
CA CYS A 30 -8.06 -3.30 3.25
C CYS A 30 -7.39 -1.92 3.28
N CYS A 31 -7.08 -1.35 2.12
CA CYS A 31 -6.57 0.02 2.03
C CYS A 31 -7.71 1.05 2.08
N HIS A 32 -8.64 0.85 3.02
CA HIS A 32 -9.67 1.83 3.37
C HIS A 32 -9.02 3.05 4.02
N THR A 33 -9.66 4.19 3.81
CA THR A 33 -9.20 5.48 4.31
C THR A 33 -10.39 6.30 4.81
N ALA A 34 -10.11 7.40 5.48
CA ALA A 34 -11.11 8.38 5.89
C ALA A 34 -10.58 9.80 5.73
N ALA A 35 -11.43 10.80 5.99
CA ALA A 35 -11.02 12.20 5.94
C ALA A 35 -9.84 12.51 6.89
N HIS A 36 -9.75 11.81 8.03
CA HIS A 36 -8.71 12.01 9.04
C HIS A 36 -7.44 11.16 8.83
N ASP A 37 -7.41 10.28 7.83
CA ASP A 37 -6.20 9.57 7.43
C ASP A 37 -5.31 10.51 6.60
N VAL A 38 -4.57 11.37 7.30
CA VAL A 38 -3.67 12.37 6.72
C VAL A 38 -2.58 11.74 5.84
N GLY A 39 -2.18 10.51 6.14
CA GLY A 39 -1.20 9.76 5.35
C GLY A 39 -1.79 9.21 4.04
N SER A 40 -3.12 9.04 3.97
CA SER A 40 -3.83 8.40 2.87
C SER A 40 -3.22 7.04 2.54
N HIS A 41 -3.45 6.05 3.41
CA HIS A 41 -2.96 4.68 3.29
C HIS A 41 -3.75 3.89 2.24
N VAL A 42 -3.67 4.33 0.98
CA VAL A 42 -4.56 3.91 -0.12
C VAL A 42 -3.87 3.06 -1.19
N ILE A 43 -2.55 2.85 -1.11
CA ILE A 43 -1.80 2.06 -2.09
C ILE A 43 -1.41 0.71 -1.46
N CYS A 44 -1.99 -0.39 -1.96
CA CYS A 44 -1.54 -1.73 -1.59
C CYS A 44 -0.29 -2.09 -2.38
N ALA A 45 0.86 -2.18 -1.70
CA ALA A 45 2.13 -2.56 -2.31
C ALA A 45 2.69 -3.85 -1.72
N LYS A 46 3.34 -4.65 -2.56
CA LYS A 46 4.20 -5.75 -2.13
C LYS A 46 5.61 -5.18 -1.91
N VAL A 47 5.96 -4.90 -0.66
CA VAL A 47 7.17 -4.14 -0.34
C VAL A 47 8.44 -4.90 -0.75
N THR A 48 9.48 -4.17 -1.11
CA THR A 48 10.79 -4.71 -1.54
C THR A 48 11.88 -4.27 -0.58
N ALA A 49 13.03 -4.96 -0.59
CA ALA A 49 14.18 -4.56 0.21
C ALA A 49 14.65 -3.13 -0.12
N ALA A 50 14.69 -2.78 -1.41
CA ALA A 50 15.07 -1.46 -1.88
C ALA A 50 14.11 -0.36 -1.37
N PHE A 51 12.80 -0.61 -1.46
CA PHE A 51 11.79 0.32 -0.93
C PHE A 51 11.91 0.48 0.59
N LEU A 52 12.06 -0.62 1.35
CA LEU A 52 12.15 -0.56 2.80
C LEU A 52 13.38 0.23 3.27
N ALA A 53 14.54 0.00 2.62
CA ALA A 53 15.75 0.76 2.90
C ALA A 53 15.60 2.25 2.56
N PHE A 54 15.04 2.56 1.39
CA PHE A 54 14.76 3.94 1.00
C PHE A 54 13.79 4.64 1.95
N SER A 55 12.68 3.97 2.28
CA SER A 55 11.65 4.48 3.20
C SER A 55 12.23 4.80 4.56
N LEU A 56 13.07 3.92 5.10
CA LEU A 56 13.77 4.14 6.37
C LEU A 56 14.68 5.38 6.31
N GLN A 57 15.46 5.54 5.23
CA GLN A 57 16.32 6.71 5.03
C GLN A 57 15.52 8.02 4.91
N ARG A 58 14.27 7.97 4.44
CA ARG A 58 13.33 9.10 4.38
C ARG A 58 12.53 9.32 5.66
N GLY A 59 12.91 8.65 6.75
CA GLY A 59 12.28 8.78 8.07
C GLY A 59 10.94 8.05 8.19
N ASN A 60 10.61 7.16 7.26
CA ASN A 60 9.43 6.29 7.33
C ASN A 60 9.88 4.85 7.63
N ASP A 61 10.11 4.60 8.92
CA ASP A 61 10.55 3.30 9.42
C ASP A 61 9.40 2.27 9.36
N LEU A 62 9.48 1.39 8.38
CA LEU A 62 8.57 0.27 8.17
C LEU A 62 9.20 -1.09 8.52
N VAL A 63 10.38 -1.12 9.15
CA VAL A 63 11.08 -2.38 9.44
C VAL A 63 11.13 -2.66 10.94
N THR A 64 11.17 -1.63 11.78
CA THR A 64 11.19 -1.80 13.24
C THR A 64 9.79 -2.17 13.74
N PRO A 65 9.61 -3.30 14.45
CA PRO A 65 8.34 -3.64 15.07
C PRO A 65 7.90 -2.59 16.09
N ARG A 66 6.60 -2.26 16.09
CA ARG A 66 5.94 -1.37 17.06
C ARG A 66 4.66 -2.04 17.60
N PRO A 67 4.79 -2.93 18.61
CA PRO A 67 3.65 -3.67 19.18
C PRO A 67 2.50 -2.76 19.65
N GLU A 68 2.83 -1.57 20.16
CA GLU A 68 1.87 -0.55 20.59
C GLU A 68 0.92 -0.08 19.47
N TRP A 69 1.32 -0.22 18.20
CA TRP A 69 0.51 0.11 17.02
C TRP A 69 0.09 -1.11 16.21
N ARG A 70 0.23 -2.31 16.82
CA ARG A 70 0.00 -3.60 16.15
C ARG A 70 0.73 -3.67 14.81
N PHE A 71 1.98 -3.20 14.80
CA PHE A 71 2.83 -3.17 13.62
C PHE A 71 3.98 -4.15 13.80
N PRO A 72 4.06 -5.24 13.02
CA PRO A 72 5.06 -6.28 13.24
C PRO A 72 6.45 -5.93 12.68
N GLY A 73 6.59 -4.82 11.93
CA GLY A 73 7.73 -4.57 11.07
C GLY A 73 7.61 -5.40 9.78
N LEU A 74 7.86 -4.78 8.64
CA LEU A 74 7.68 -5.40 7.32
C LEU A 74 8.98 -6.03 6.82
N LYS A 75 8.82 -7.08 6.03
CA LYS A 75 9.88 -7.77 5.29
C LYS A 75 9.60 -7.71 3.79
N PRO A 76 10.62 -7.83 2.94
CA PRO A 76 10.42 -7.94 1.50
C PRO A 76 9.43 -9.07 1.17
N GLY A 77 8.42 -8.74 0.36
CA GLY A 77 7.35 -9.66 -0.01
C GLY A 77 6.04 -9.47 0.74
N ASP A 78 6.04 -8.78 1.88
CA ASP A 78 4.82 -8.43 2.61
C ASP A 78 3.95 -7.47 1.79
N ARG A 79 2.64 -7.58 1.94
CA ARG A 79 1.69 -6.62 1.38
C ARG A 79 1.26 -5.62 2.44
N TRP A 80 1.34 -4.35 2.12
CA TRP A 80 1.01 -3.27 3.05
C TRP A 80 0.32 -2.10 2.36
N CYS A 81 -0.55 -1.42 3.09
CA CYS A 81 -1.23 -0.21 2.64
C CYS A 81 -0.33 0.98 2.96
N LEU A 82 0.34 1.49 1.94
CA LEU A 82 1.26 2.62 2.05
C LEU A 82 0.52 3.94 1.91
N CYS A 83 1.03 4.96 2.59
CA CYS A 83 0.71 6.36 2.32
C CYS A 83 0.97 6.68 0.85
N ALA A 84 0.01 7.28 0.15
CA ALA A 84 0.13 7.57 -1.28
C ALA A 84 1.37 8.41 -1.63
N LEU A 85 1.65 9.43 -0.81
CA LEU A 85 2.81 10.29 -0.99
C LEU A 85 4.15 9.58 -0.72
N ARG A 86 4.18 8.57 0.16
CA ARG A 86 5.41 7.78 0.40
C ARG A 86 5.71 6.83 -0.74
N TRP A 87 4.67 6.25 -1.36
CA TRP A 87 4.86 5.47 -2.57
C TRP A 87 5.30 6.36 -3.74
N LYS A 88 4.71 7.56 -3.88
CA LYS A 88 5.12 8.54 -4.90
C LYS A 88 6.58 8.98 -4.73
N GLU A 89 7.01 9.26 -3.51
CA GLU A 89 8.41 9.60 -3.20
C GLU A 89 9.36 8.47 -3.64
N ALA A 90 8.96 7.20 -3.44
CA ALA A 90 9.73 6.05 -3.91
C ALA A 90 9.71 5.89 -5.44
N LEU A 91 8.60 6.22 -6.10
CA LEU A 91 8.48 6.24 -7.57
C LEU A 91 9.46 7.24 -8.17
N GLU A 92 9.48 8.47 -7.66
CA GLU A 92 10.39 9.53 -8.11
C GLU A 92 11.87 9.16 -7.88
N ALA A 93 12.16 8.34 -6.87
CA ALA A 93 13.48 7.81 -6.60
C ALA A 93 13.82 6.49 -7.35
N GLY A 94 12.92 5.99 -8.20
CA GLY A 94 13.14 4.77 -9.00
C GLY A 94 13.12 3.46 -8.20
N VAL A 95 12.54 3.47 -6.99
CA VAL A 95 12.49 2.32 -6.07
C VAL A 95 11.07 2.02 -5.59
N ALA A 96 10.05 2.46 -6.32
CA ALA A 96 8.66 2.15 -6.01
C ALA A 96 8.44 0.62 -5.95
N PRO A 97 7.84 0.11 -4.86
CA PRO A 97 7.48 -1.30 -4.78
C PRO A 97 6.28 -1.60 -5.68
N PRO A 98 6.18 -2.84 -6.22
CA PRO A 98 5.07 -3.22 -7.07
C PRO A 98 3.74 -3.21 -6.31
N VAL A 99 2.64 -2.87 -7.02
CA VAL A 99 1.32 -2.62 -6.44
C VAL A 99 0.28 -3.65 -6.87
N ILE A 100 -0.70 -3.92 -6.00
CA ILE A 100 -1.83 -4.78 -6.32
C ILE A 100 -3.01 -3.87 -6.66
N LEU A 101 -3.29 -3.71 -7.95
CA LEU A 101 -4.24 -2.71 -8.46
C LEU A 101 -5.64 -2.87 -7.88
N GLU A 102 -6.17 -4.09 -7.80
CA GLU A 102 -7.50 -4.35 -7.24
C GLU A 102 -7.61 -4.07 -5.73
N SER A 103 -6.48 -3.90 -5.06
CA SER A 103 -6.39 -3.59 -3.62
C SER A 103 -5.91 -2.15 -3.36
N CYS A 104 -5.66 -1.35 -4.40
CA CYS A 104 -5.38 0.08 -4.28
C CYS A 104 -6.69 0.87 -4.37
N HIS A 105 -6.99 1.69 -3.37
CA HIS A 105 -8.22 2.47 -3.33
C HIS A 105 -8.20 3.60 -4.37
N GLU A 106 -9.34 3.90 -4.99
CA GLU A 106 -9.49 4.94 -6.03
C GLU A 106 -8.91 6.31 -5.64
N ARG A 107 -8.90 6.66 -4.34
CA ARG A 107 -8.32 7.90 -3.83
C ARG A 107 -6.82 8.02 -4.10
N ALA A 108 -6.12 6.90 -4.35
CA ALA A 108 -4.72 6.94 -4.79
C ALA A 108 -4.53 7.81 -6.04
N LEU A 109 -5.54 7.87 -6.93
CA LEU A 109 -5.52 8.65 -8.16
C LEU A 109 -5.52 10.17 -7.94
N ALA A 110 -5.77 10.64 -6.72
CA ALA A 110 -5.57 12.05 -6.35
C ALA A 110 -4.10 12.42 -6.17
N TYR A 111 -3.19 11.44 -6.10
CA TYR A 111 -1.77 11.64 -5.77
C TYR A 111 -0.82 11.12 -6.86
N VAL A 112 -1.19 10.03 -7.52
CA VAL A 112 -0.39 9.33 -8.55
C VAL A 112 -1.27 8.96 -9.75
N SER A 113 -0.67 8.80 -10.93
CA SER A 113 -1.44 8.44 -12.13
C SER A 113 -1.78 6.95 -12.15
N LEU A 114 -2.86 6.60 -12.87
CA LEU A 114 -3.19 5.19 -13.11
C LEU A 114 -2.09 4.47 -13.91
N ASP A 115 -1.42 5.19 -14.82
CA ASP A 115 -0.37 4.62 -15.66
C ASP A 115 0.88 4.28 -14.84
N ASP A 116 1.26 5.13 -13.88
CA ASP A 116 2.35 4.82 -12.94
C ASP A 116 2.04 3.55 -12.14
N LEU A 117 0.81 3.42 -11.64
CA LEU A 117 0.37 2.25 -10.90
C LEU A 117 0.38 0.99 -11.78
N LYS A 118 -0.09 1.08 -13.03
CA LYS A 118 -0.07 -0.04 -13.99
C LYS A 118 1.35 -0.46 -14.37
N ALA A 119 2.26 0.49 -14.56
CA ALA A 119 3.66 0.21 -14.86
C ALA A 119 4.36 -0.56 -13.73
N HIS A 120 3.86 -0.43 -12.49
CA HIS A 120 4.37 -1.11 -11.31
C HIS A 120 3.43 -2.22 -10.82
N ALA A 121 2.48 -2.68 -11.65
CA ALA A 121 1.55 -3.70 -11.24
C ALA A 121 2.28 -5.01 -10.88
N TRP A 122 1.99 -5.55 -9.71
CA TRP A 122 2.47 -6.86 -9.31
C TRP A 122 1.73 -7.92 -10.14
N MET A 123 2.46 -8.58 -11.02
CA MET A 123 1.99 -9.78 -11.70
C MET A 123 2.45 -11.00 -10.90
N PRO A 124 1.54 -11.84 -10.37
CA PRO A 124 1.95 -13.16 -9.92
C PRO A 124 2.59 -13.88 -11.11
N ALA A 125 3.73 -14.53 -10.89
CA ALA A 125 4.25 -15.49 -11.86
C ALA A 125 3.12 -16.52 -12.12
N GLY A 126 2.81 -16.74 -13.40
CA GLY A 126 1.70 -17.60 -13.82
C GLY A 126 1.70 -18.93 -13.08
N THR A 127 0.54 -19.29 -12.53
CA THR A 127 0.21 -20.66 -12.11
C THR A 127 0.31 -21.63 -13.27
#